data_AF-A0A8K0DDW3-F1
#
_entry.id   AF-A0A8K0DDW3-F1
#
_cell.length_a   1.000
_cell.length_b   1.000
_cell.length_c   1.000
_cell.angle_alpha   90.00
_cell.angle_beta   90.00
_cell.angle_gamma   90.00
#
_symmetry.space_group_name_H-M   'P 1'
#
loop_
_entity.id
_entity.type
_entity.pdbx_description
1 polymer ?
#
loop_
_entity_poly.entity_id
_entity_poly.type
_entity_poly.pdbx_seq_one_letter_code
_entity_poly.pdbx_strand_id
1 'polypeptide(L)'
;MSFHFNVDILSDKMGQLKITGYQFRSNEYRKGPIEFMLGMCSGLSVDQFDIPNLLKQSNLRCPFIKEKNYYAYNMAPNATNMPPLLPSGRWMMEFKYLYMNQYEIFIIEWYTGIEYDAGFRY
;
A
#
# COMPACT_ATOMS: atom_id res chain seq x y z
N MET A 1 -4.39 -11.61 -5.08
CA MET A 1 -4.35 -11.76 -3.60
C MET A 1 -5.78 -11.66 -3.08
N SER A 2 -6.15 -12.48 -2.10
CA SER A 2 -7.50 -12.46 -1.50
C SER A 2 -7.44 -11.92 -0.07
N PHE A 3 -8.47 -11.16 0.33
CA PHE A 3 -8.60 -10.55 1.65
C PHE A 3 -9.92 -10.96 2.29
N HIS A 4 -9.86 -11.29 3.57
CA HIS A 4 -11.01 -11.60 4.40
C HIS A 4 -11.01 -10.68 5.61
N PHE A 5 -12.11 -9.96 5.80
CA PHE A 5 -12.26 -9.01 6.91
C PHE A 5 -13.19 -9.62 7.96
N ASN A 6 -12.77 -9.60 9.22
CA ASN A 6 -13.56 -10.06 10.37
C ASN A 6 -14.42 -8.94 10.99
N VAL A 7 -14.36 -7.73 10.40
CA VAL A 7 -15.06 -6.53 10.86
C VAL A 7 -15.62 -5.77 9.68
N ASP A 8 -16.69 -5.02 9.90
CA ASP A 8 -17.23 -4.08 8.91
C ASP A 8 -16.42 -2.78 8.92
N ILE A 9 -15.97 -2.32 7.76
CA ILE A 9 -15.29 -1.03 7.58
C ILE A 9 -16.15 -0.18 6.65
N LEU A 10 -16.94 0.70 7.27
CA LEU A 10 -17.93 1.51 6.56
C LEU A 10 -17.39 2.90 6.16
N SER A 11 -16.32 3.36 6.80
CA SER A 11 -15.73 4.68 6.55
C SER A 11 -14.27 4.75 6.99
N ASP A 12 -13.59 5.83 6.62
CA ASP A 12 -12.21 6.14 7.03
C ASP A 12 -12.04 6.36 8.54
N LYS A 13 -13.13 6.65 9.27
CA LYS A 13 -13.11 6.70 10.74
C LYS A 13 -12.94 5.32 11.36
N MET A 14 -13.40 4.28 10.65
CA MET A 14 -13.33 2.89 11.10
C MET A 14 -12.08 2.20 10.55
N GLY A 15 -11.68 2.46 9.31
CA GLY A 15 -10.53 1.82 8.67
C GLY A 15 -9.46 2.83 8.29
N GLN A 16 -8.24 2.63 8.80
CA GLN A 16 -7.07 3.41 8.45
C GLN A 16 -5.97 2.49 7.91
N LEU A 17 -5.19 2.99 6.98
CA LEU A 17 -4.02 2.33 6.45
C LEU A 17 -2.78 3.14 6.84
N LYS A 18 -1.93 2.55 7.68
CA LYS A 18 -0.61 3.07 8.00
C LYS A 18 0.39 2.46 7.03
N ILE A 19 1.15 3.32 6.36
CA ILE A 19 2.21 2.92 5.44
C ILE A 19 3.55 3.31 6.04
N THR A 20 4.46 2.35 6.16
CA THR A 20 5.84 2.57 6.59
C THR A 20 6.80 2.00 5.56
N GLY A 21 7.76 2.79 5.09
CA GLY A 21 8.79 2.34 4.17
C GLY A 21 10.10 2.04 4.89
N TYR A 22 10.74 0.94 4.53
CA TYR A 22 12.02 0.51 5.04
C TYR A 22 12.98 0.35 3.86
N GLN A 23 14.17 0.92 3.97
CA GLN A 23 15.22 0.79 2.97
C GLN A 23 16.21 -0.28 3.40
N PHE A 24 16.55 -1.19 2.50
CA PHE A 24 17.60 -2.16 2.75
C PHE A 24 18.96 -1.45 2.82
N ARG A 25 19.65 -1.57 3.96
CA ARG A 25 20.97 -0.98 4.18
C ARG A 25 21.88 -2.02 4.81
N SER A 26 23.02 -2.25 4.17
CA SER A 26 24.00 -3.27 4.54
C SER A 26 23.40 -4.69 4.54
N ASN A 27 22.76 -5.11 5.62
CA ASN A 27 22.26 -6.47 5.85
C ASN A 27 20.80 -6.53 6.33
N GLU A 28 20.13 -5.40 6.52
CA GLU A 28 18.77 -5.37 7.08
C GLU A 28 17.91 -4.25 6.47
N TYR A 29 16.59 -4.39 6.57
CA TYR A 29 15.64 -3.33 6.25
C TYR A 29 15.53 -2.37 7.43
N ARG A 30 15.94 -1.11 7.22
CA ARG A 30 15.87 -0.05 8.23
C ARG A 30 14.77 0.93 7.89
N LYS A 31 14.03 1.37 8.91
CA LYS A 31 12.96 2.35 8.75
C LYS A 31 13.49 3.60 8.03
N GLY A 32 12.85 3.92 6.91
CA GLY A 32 13.16 5.07 6.07
C GLY A 32 12.30 6.28 6.41
N PRO A 33 12.31 7.31 5.54
CA PRO A 33 11.54 8.54 5.75
C PRO A 33 10.06 8.41 5.39
N ILE A 34 9.63 7.29 4.80
CA ILE A 34 8.24 7.08 4.41
C ILE A 34 7.46 6.61 5.63
N GLU A 35 6.66 7.49 6.22
CA GLU A 35 5.65 7.10 7.20
C GLU A 35 4.46 8.04 7.08
N PHE A 36 3.31 7.48 6.75
CA PHE A 36 2.06 8.25 6.69
C PHE A 36 0.86 7.35 6.93
N MET A 37 -0.27 7.99 7.21
CA MET A 37 -1.53 7.32 7.48
C MET A 37 -2.59 7.91 6.57
N LEU A 38 -3.42 7.04 6.01
CA LEU A 38 -4.52 7.40 5.13
C LEU A 38 -5.79 6.66 5.55
N GLY A 39 -6.94 7.26 5.26
CA GLY A 39 -8.22 6.56 5.39
C GLY A 39 -8.31 5.43 4.38
N MET A 40 -8.74 4.24 4.79
CA MET A 40 -8.75 3.07 3.92
C MET A 40 -9.63 3.24 2.69
N CYS A 41 -10.79 3.90 2.82
CA CYS A 41 -11.71 4.17 1.71
C CYS A 41 -11.22 5.32 0.82
N SER A 42 -10.72 6.40 1.43
CA SER A 42 -10.10 7.50 0.68
C SER A 42 -8.88 7.01 -0.10
N GLY A 43 -8.06 6.13 0.48
CA GLY A 43 -6.88 5.54 -0.16
C GLY A 43 -7.19 4.80 -1.44
N LEU A 44 -8.24 3.99 -1.46
CA LEU A 44 -8.69 3.31 -2.68
C LEU A 44 -9.18 4.26 -3.78
N SER A 45 -9.43 5.53 -3.46
CA SER A 45 -9.89 6.54 -4.42
C SER A 45 -8.74 7.39 -4.98
N VAL A 46 -7.50 7.18 -4.50
CA VAL A 46 -6.32 7.91 -4.97
C VAL A 46 -5.89 7.37 -6.34
N ASP A 47 -5.56 8.27 -7.25
CA ASP A 47 -5.12 7.97 -8.63
C ASP A 47 -3.59 7.82 -8.76
N GLN A 48 -2.86 7.94 -7.65
CA GLN A 48 -1.41 7.81 -7.54
C GLN A 48 -1.00 6.43 -7.01
N PHE A 49 0.31 6.17 -6.94
CA PHE A 49 0.88 4.93 -6.40
C PHE A 49 0.38 3.65 -7.09
N ASP A 50 -0.05 3.79 -8.34
CA ASP A 50 -0.61 2.72 -9.17
C ASP A 50 -1.87 2.04 -8.58
N ILE A 51 -2.56 2.72 -7.66
CA ILE A 51 -3.82 2.25 -7.08
C ILE A 51 -4.87 1.96 -8.17
N PRO A 52 -5.03 2.76 -9.24
CA PRO A 52 -5.96 2.40 -10.32
C PRO A 52 -5.67 1.04 -10.97
N ASN A 53 -4.39 0.69 -11.13
CA ASN A 53 -3.99 -0.60 -11.69
C ASN A 53 -4.22 -1.73 -10.67
N LEU A 54 -3.90 -1.51 -9.39
CA LEU A 54 -4.22 -2.43 -8.29
C LEU A 54 -5.72 -2.74 -8.24
N LEU A 55 -6.57 -1.74 -8.48
CA LEU A 55 -8.03 -1.87 -8.44
C LEU A 55 -8.64 -2.34 -9.74
N LYS A 56 -7.87 -2.37 -10.84
CA LYS A 56 -8.31 -2.90 -12.12
C LYS A 56 -8.66 -4.38 -11.95
N GLN A 57 -9.89 -4.74 -12.31
CA GLN A 57 -10.45 -6.08 -12.14
C GLN A 57 -10.48 -6.59 -10.68
N SER A 58 -10.32 -5.71 -9.69
CA SER A 58 -10.41 -6.04 -8.27
C SER A 58 -11.78 -5.64 -7.72
N ASN A 59 -12.22 -6.29 -6.64
CA ASN A 59 -13.44 -5.90 -5.92
C ASN A 59 -13.18 -5.15 -4.60
N LEU A 60 -11.93 -4.72 -4.38
CA LEU A 60 -11.52 -3.84 -3.27
C LEU A 60 -12.21 -2.47 -3.40
N ARG A 61 -13.41 -2.35 -2.85
CA ARG A 61 -14.18 -1.11 -2.81
C ARG A 61 -14.83 -0.98 -1.44
N CYS A 62 -14.74 0.21 -0.86
CA CYS A 62 -15.52 0.50 0.34
C CYS A 62 -17.02 0.55 0.03
N PRO A 63 -17.88 0.14 0.99
CA PRO A 63 -17.54 -0.38 2.31
C PRO A 63 -16.99 -1.83 2.26
N PHE A 64 -16.10 -2.17 3.21
CA PHE A 64 -15.69 -3.55 3.43
C PHE A 64 -16.65 -4.23 4.39
N ILE A 65 -17.35 -5.26 3.93
CA ILE A 65 -18.33 -6.01 4.71
C ILE A 65 -17.65 -7.27 5.23
N LYS A 66 -17.83 -7.55 6.51
CA LYS A 66 -17.31 -8.76 7.14
C LYS A 66 -17.76 -10.01 6.39
N GLU A 67 -16.94 -11.05 6.43
CA GLU A 67 -17.21 -12.35 5.81
C GLU A 67 -17.34 -12.36 4.27
N LYS A 68 -17.29 -11.18 3.63
CA LYS A 68 -17.25 -11.06 2.17
C LYS A 68 -15.82 -11.27 1.67
N ASN A 69 -15.70 -11.97 0.55
CA ASN A 69 -14.42 -12.22 -0.10
C ASN A 69 -14.02 -11.02 -0.97
N TYR A 70 -12.83 -10.48 -0.68
CA TYR A 70 -12.22 -9.43 -1.47
C TYR A 70 -10.98 -9.95 -2.20
N TYR A 71 -10.66 -9.39 -3.35
CA TYR A 71 -9.48 -9.75 -4.13
C TYR A 71 -8.89 -8.56 -4.86
N ALA A 72 -7.55 -8.56 -4.93
CA ALA A 72 -6.73 -7.67 -5.75
C ALA A 72 -6.03 -8.47 -6.85
N TYR A 73 -6.07 -7.95 -8.09
CA TYR A 73 -5.49 -8.61 -9.26
C TYR A 73 -4.03 -8.18 -9.49
N ASN A 74 -3.77 -6.87 -9.69
CA ASN A 74 -2.44 -6.37 -10.04
C ASN A 74 -1.69 -5.84 -8.81
N MET A 75 -1.10 -6.75 -8.04
CA MET A 75 -0.27 -6.38 -6.87
C MET A 75 1.14 -5.90 -7.25
N ALA A 76 1.54 -6.04 -8.51
CA ALA A 76 2.79 -5.51 -9.03
C ALA A 76 2.51 -4.13 -9.63
N PRO A 77 2.93 -3.04 -8.97
CA PRO A 77 2.70 -1.70 -9.49
C PRO A 77 3.57 -1.45 -10.71
N ASN A 78 2.98 -0.76 -11.67
CA ASN A 78 3.65 -0.17 -12.79
C ASN A 78 4.42 1.09 -12.32
N ALA A 79 5.66 1.23 -12.76
CA ALA A 79 6.58 2.28 -12.33
C ALA A 79 6.08 3.71 -12.60
N THR A 80 5.05 3.88 -13.45
CA THR A 80 4.57 5.17 -13.94
C THR A 80 4.03 6.11 -12.85
N ASN A 81 3.60 5.58 -11.69
CA ASN A 81 2.95 6.37 -10.63
C ASN A 81 3.66 6.28 -9.26
N MET A 82 4.91 5.83 -9.22
CA MET A 82 5.70 5.86 -7.98
C MET A 82 6.17 7.28 -7.66
N PRO A 83 6.25 7.67 -6.37
CA PRO A 83 6.75 8.98 -6.00
C PRO A 83 8.16 9.22 -6.55
N PRO A 84 8.45 10.37 -7.16
CA PRO A 84 9.74 10.66 -7.77
C PRO A 84 10.89 10.86 -6.74
N LEU A 85 10.63 10.66 -5.44
CA LEU A 85 11.52 11.01 -4.35
C LEU A 85 12.09 9.80 -3.58
N LEU A 86 11.83 8.56 -4.02
CA LEU A 86 12.37 7.38 -3.35
C LEU A 86 13.75 7.02 -3.90
N PRO A 87 14.84 7.13 -3.13
CA PRO A 87 16.16 6.74 -3.61
C PRO A 87 16.19 5.34 -4.21
N SER A 88 16.99 5.15 -5.27
CA SER A 88 17.24 3.83 -5.83
C SER A 88 17.69 2.85 -4.74
N GLY A 89 17.27 1.59 -4.89
CA GLY A 89 17.63 0.51 -3.96
C GLY A 89 16.48 -0.43 -3.67
N ARG A 90 16.68 -1.30 -2.68
CA ARG A 90 15.67 -2.27 -2.23
C ARG A 90 14.85 -1.67 -1.10
N TRP A 91 13.55 -1.78 -1.22
CA TRP A 91 12.56 -1.25 -0.29
C TRP A 91 11.60 -2.34 0.17
N MET A 92 11.20 -2.26 1.42
CA MET A 92 10.06 -2.97 1.97
C MET A 92 9.03 -1.93 2.40
N MET A 93 7.81 -2.04 1.89
CA MET A 93 6.67 -1.22 2.24
C MET A 93 5.75 -2.04 3.14
N GLU A 94 5.61 -1.62 4.39
CA GLU A 94 4.68 -2.20 5.35
C GLU A 94 3.35 -1.45 5.27
N PHE A 95 2.28 -2.16 4.95
CA PHE A 95 0.92 -1.68 4.90
C PHE A 95 0.14 -2.28 6.05
N LYS A 96 -0.05 -1.51 7.11
CA LYS A 96 -0.77 -1.93 8.32
C LYS A 96 -2.19 -1.39 8.31
N TYR A 97 -3.15 -2.30 8.27
CA TYR A 97 -4.58 -1.97 8.27
C TYR A 97 -5.10 -1.96 9.69
N LEU A 98 -5.63 -0.82 10.12
CA LEU A 98 -6.08 -0.55 11.47
C LEU A 98 -7.58 -0.32 11.50
N TYR A 99 -8.27 -1.04 12.38
CA TYR A 99 -9.65 -0.80 12.77
C TYR A 99 -9.71 0.13 13.98
N MET A 100 -10.48 1.21 13.87
CA MET A 100 -10.68 2.23 14.92
C MET A 100 -9.36 2.78 15.50
N ASN A 101 -8.31 2.85 14.67
CA ASN A 101 -6.96 3.30 15.03
C ASN A 101 -6.30 2.54 16.21
N GLN A 102 -6.78 1.33 16.53
CA GLN A 102 -6.33 0.56 17.69
C GLN A 102 -6.08 -0.91 17.35
N TYR A 103 -6.94 -1.50 16.53
CA TYR A 103 -6.90 -2.94 16.28
C TYR A 103 -6.29 -3.21 14.91
N GLU A 104 -5.16 -3.92 14.89
CA GLU A 104 -4.57 -4.38 13.65
C GLU A 104 -5.42 -5.50 13.04
N ILE A 105 -5.86 -5.31 11.80
CA ILE A 105 -6.64 -6.30 11.06
C ILE A 105 -5.68 -7.24 10.32
N PHE A 106 -4.73 -6.66 9.58
CA PHE A 106 -3.67 -7.39 8.88
C PHE A 106 -2.53 -6.44 8.48
N ILE A 107 -1.38 -7.04 8.17
CA ILE A 107 -0.21 -6.38 7.61
C ILE A 107 0.08 -7.00 6.24
N ILE A 108 0.40 -6.16 5.25
CA ILE A 108 1.06 -6.60 4.01
C ILE A 108 2.47 -6.04 4.03
N GLU A 109 3.46 -6.91 3.86
CA GLU A 109 4.83 -6.49 3.55
C GLU A 109 5.06 -6.65 2.06
N TRP A 110 5.43 -5.56 1.40
CA TRP A 110 5.64 -5.55 -0.04
C TRP A 110 7.07 -5.13 -0.36
N TYR A 111 7.81 -6.04 -0.98
CA TYR A 111 9.22 -5.87 -1.29
C TYR A 111 9.40 -5.45 -2.75
N THR A 112 10.18 -4.40 -3.00
CA THR A 112 10.40 -3.87 -4.34
C THR A 112 11.81 -3.33 -4.52
N GLY A 113 12.33 -3.39 -5.76
CA GLY A 113 13.54 -2.71 -6.18
C GLY A 113 13.18 -1.47 -6.97
N ILE A 114 13.77 -0.33 -6.63
CA ILE A 114 13.62 0.92 -7.37
C ILE A 114 14.95 1.20 -8.08
N GLU A 115 14.88 1.30 -9.39
CA GLU A 115 15.99 1.70 -10.26
C GLU A 115 15.48 2.82 -11.18
N TYR A 116 16.17 3.96 -11.18
CA TYR A 116 15.89 5.03 -12.13
C TYR A 116 16.75 4.83 -13.36
N ASP A 117 16.12 4.79 -14.53
CA ASP A 117 16.86 4.86 -15.79
C ASP A 117 17.55 6.22 -15.86
N ALA A 118 18.87 6.21 -16.06
CA ALA A 118 19.67 7.41 -16.26
C ALA A 118 19.42 8.01 -17.67
N GLY A 119 18.18 8.39 -17.95
CA GLY A 119 17.79 9.03 -19.20
C GLY A 119 18.16 10.51 -19.21
N PHE A 120 19.18 10.86 -20.02
CA PHE A 120 19.66 12.19 -20.41
C PHE A 120 20.62 12.90 -19.43
N ARG A 121 21.92 12.64 -19.63
CA ARG A 121 22.97 13.64 -19.43
C ARG A 121 22.83 14.67 -20.56
N TYR A 122 22.46 15.91 -20.23
CA TYR A 122 22.65 17.06 -21.11
C TYR A 122 24.14 17.40 -21.21
#